data_AF-A0A1N6PCS9-F1
#
_entry.id   AF-A0A1N6PCS9-F1
#
_cell.length_a   1.000
_cell.length_b   1.000
_cell.length_c   1.000
_cell.angle_alpha   90.00
_cell.angle_beta   90.00
_cell.angle_gamma   90.00
#
_symmetry.space_group_name_H-M   'P 1'
#
loop_
_entity.id
_entity.type
_entity.pdbx_description
1 polymer ?
#
loop_
_entity_poly.entity_id
_entity_poly.type
_entity_poly.pdbx_seq_one_letter_code
_entity_poly.pdbx_strand_id
1 'polypeptide(L)'
;MQNQKGPRRCLISPGVRWMLSGVTGVLTTASTGQCLLSRFVHLASLAYAQTAPPRSAGQALPVKPALCKIKTGNGVRMSISTISSLIARLQKEISDLHHKMSLETKKESDCGNRIGQIERSITKSTSNSTLKSKSAEVQRKQSEIAKIQVNKAGLYKKLSDKEGQLLKAKQDLLKEEEKERKKQAVADERERKKLADIEKRHQREQLEYQRRLRAEINQTANMAASVKELASTQNISHTNIVKYDLFISHASEDKEEFVRPLAETLENIGVKVWYDEFTLKVGDSLRKSIDQGLVNSRFGTVILSSAFCSKNWTQYELDSMVAREMNGHKMILPIWHKITKNEVINFSPALADKVALNTSLQSIEEIAGELAEVILGAKA
;
A
#
# COMPACT_ATOMS: atom_id res chain seq x y z
N MET A 1 42.21 56.47 -47.48
CA MET A 1 41.58 55.42 -48.31
C MET A 1 41.74 54.07 -47.60
N GLN A 2 40.70 53.25 -47.68
CA GLN A 2 40.40 51.91 -47.11
C GLN A 2 41.61 50.93 -46.98
N ASN A 3 41.67 49.86 -46.17
CA ASN A 3 40.71 48.96 -45.48
C ASN A 3 41.52 48.07 -44.49
N GLN A 4 41.23 48.00 -43.18
CA GLN A 4 40.55 46.90 -42.43
C GLN A 4 40.98 45.42 -42.67
N LYS A 5 41.61 44.76 -41.67
CA LYS A 5 41.05 43.71 -40.73
C LYS A 5 42.17 42.93 -39.99
N GLY A 6 41.94 42.65 -38.69
CA GLY A 6 42.92 42.21 -37.67
C GLY A 6 43.34 40.71 -37.66
N PRO A 7 44.08 40.25 -36.63
CA PRO A 7 43.42 39.59 -35.47
C PRO A 7 44.11 39.73 -34.08
N ARG A 8 43.30 39.45 -33.03
CA ARG A 8 43.56 38.88 -31.67
C ARG A 8 44.80 39.33 -30.87
N ARG A 9 44.56 39.93 -29.68
CA ARG A 9 45.56 40.23 -28.63
C ARG A 9 45.58 39.21 -27.49
N CYS A 10 46.79 39.03 -26.98
CA CYS A 10 47.25 38.23 -25.87
C CYS A 10 46.88 38.79 -24.47
N LEU A 11 46.85 37.84 -23.52
CA LEU A 11 47.46 37.82 -22.17
C LEU A 11 47.75 39.14 -21.44
N ILE A 12 47.28 39.21 -20.18
CA ILE A 12 47.94 39.95 -19.09
C ILE A 12 47.88 39.08 -17.81
N SER A 13 49.06 38.67 -17.30
CA SER A 13 49.36 38.14 -15.95
C SER A 13 49.48 39.31 -14.93
N PRO A 14 50.10 39.26 -13.71
CA PRO A 14 50.72 38.17 -12.92
C PRO A 14 50.56 38.26 -11.37
N GLY A 15 51.18 37.29 -10.66
CA GLY A 15 51.71 37.40 -9.27
C GLY A 15 50.89 36.59 -8.24
N VAL A 16 51.41 35.73 -7.35
CA VAL A 16 52.72 35.52 -6.67
C VAL A 16 52.71 34.05 -6.17
N ARG A 17 53.60 33.12 -6.57
CA ARG A 17 54.96 32.71 -6.10
C ARG A 17 55.11 32.06 -4.70
N TRP A 18 55.24 30.71 -4.71
CA TRP A 18 56.12 29.74 -3.97
C TRP A 18 56.16 29.77 -2.40
N MET A 19 56.39 28.71 -1.58
CA MET A 19 57.09 27.41 -1.72
C MET A 19 56.85 26.49 -0.47
N LEU A 20 56.71 25.17 -0.72
CA LEU A 20 57.14 23.94 -0.01
C LEU A 20 57.55 23.88 1.48
N SER A 21 57.04 22.86 2.20
CA SER A 21 57.74 21.80 3.00
C SER A 21 56.69 21.14 3.96
N GLY A 22 56.58 19.83 4.24
CA GLY A 22 57.33 18.61 3.93
C GLY A 22 57.91 17.98 5.19
N VAL A 23 57.18 17.15 5.97
CA VAL A 23 57.77 16.19 6.93
C VAL A 23 56.86 14.96 7.17
N THR A 24 57.46 13.79 6.96
CA THR A 24 57.03 12.42 7.28
C THR A 24 57.19 12.07 8.77
N GLY A 25 56.36 11.16 9.30
CA GLY A 25 56.59 10.53 10.61
C GLY A 25 55.91 9.16 10.76
N VAL A 26 56.71 8.10 10.72
CA VAL A 26 56.39 6.73 11.17
C VAL A 26 57.04 6.54 12.54
N LEU A 27 56.32 6.00 13.52
CA LEU A 27 56.92 5.18 14.59
C LEU A 27 55.87 4.37 15.36
N THR A 28 56.36 3.23 15.85
CA THR A 28 55.73 1.97 16.25
C THR A 28 55.59 1.81 17.78
N THR A 29 54.84 0.77 18.18
CA THR A 29 54.78 0.07 19.50
C THR A 29 53.97 0.79 20.60
N ALA A 30 53.24 0.17 21.55
CA ALA A 30 53.15 -1.19 22.07
C ALA A 30 51.75 -1.39 22.73
N SER A 31 51.14 -2.59 22.68
CA SER A 31 51.00 -3.55 23.81
C SER A 31 49.98 -3.22 24.92
N THR A 32 49.00 -4.14 25.06
CA THR A 32 48.21 -4.65 26.22
C THR A 32 46.71 -4.63 25.88
N GLY A 33 46.04 -5.76 25.60
CA GLY A 33 45.61 -6.82 26.55
C GLY A 33 44.35 -6.31 27.29
N GLN A 34 43.20 -6.98 27.45
CA GLN A 34 42.74 -8.37 27.30
C GLN A 34 41.20 -8.36 27.57
N CYS A 35 40.47 -9.40 27.12
CA CYS A 35 39.21 -9.96 27.70
C CYS A 35 38.01 -9.01 28.00
N LEU A 36 36.78 -9.27 27.57
CA LEU A 36 35.99 -10.46 27.89
C LEU A 36 34.89 -10.69 26.83
N LEU A 37 34.84 -11.92 26.32
CA LEU A 37 33.60 -12.56 25.86
C LEU A 37 32.71 -12.84 27.07
N SER A 38 31.39 -12.77 26.87
CA SER A 38 30.43 -13.87 27.13
C SER A 38 29.14 -13.46 27.85
N ARG A 39 28.03 -14.06 27.36
CA ARG A 39 26.67 -14.20 27.95
C ARG A 39 25.83 -12.91 27.97
N PHE A 40 24.63 -12.87 27.40
CA PHE A 40 23.51 -13.76 27.70
C PHE A 40 22.58 -13.94 26.49
N VAL A 41 22.30 -15.19 26.19
CA VAL A 41 21.10 -15.66 25.48
C VAL A 41 20.26 -16.38 26.53
N HIS A 42 18.93 -16.19 26.45
CA HIS A 42 17.80 -16.98 26.97
C HIS A 42 16.93 -16.46 28.14
N LEU A 43 15.61 -16.63 27.89
CA LEU A 43 14.42 -16.67 28.76
C LEU A 43 13.74 -15.30 29.05
N ALA A 44 12.42 -15.12 28.93
CA ALA A 44 11.26 -15.98 28.68
C ALA A 44 10.10 -15.13 28.10
N SER A 45 9.36 -15.61 27.09
CA SER A 45 7.96 -16.06 27.21
C SER A 45 7.17 -15.57 28.43
N LEU A 46 6.18 -14.68 28.22
CA LEU A 46 4.80 -14.69 28.76
C LEU A 46 4.21 -13.27 28.79
N ALA A 47 3.39 -12.93 27.80
CA ALA A 47 2.16 -12.16 27.99
C ALA A 47 1.29 -12.25 26.72
N TYR A 48 0.03 -12.54 26.96
CA TYR A 48 -1.00 -13.03 26.06
C TYR A 48 -2.11 -11.97 25.95
N ALA A 49 -2.78 -11.91 24.79
CA ALA A 49 -4.08 -11.26 24.51
C ALA A 49 -4.13 -9.71 24.58
N GLN A 50 -4.90 -8.95 23.80
CA GLN A 50 -5.95 -9.10 22.77
C GLN A 50 -5.75 -7.88 21.83
N THR A 51 -5.98 -7.93 20.51
CA THR A 51 -7.30 -7.70 19.89
C THR A 51 -7.26 -8.10 18.41
N ALA A 52 -8.26 -8.86 17.96
CA ALA A 52 -8.52 -9.17 16.55
C ALA A 52 -9.73 -8.35 16.04
N PRO A 53 -9.71 -7.82 14.81
CA PRO A 53 -10.93 -7.44 14.08
C PRO A 53 -11.39 -8.57 13.13
N PRO A 54 -12.66 -8.55 12.67
CA PRO A 54 -13.39 -9.74 12.23
C PRO A 54 -13.08 -10.16 10.80
N ARG A 55 -13.27 -11.46 10.56
CA ARG A 55 -13.27 -12.11 9.24
C ARG A 55 -14.48 -11.64 8.42
N SER A 56 -14.23 -11.09 7.24
CA SER A 56 -15.19 -11.09 6.12
C SER A 56 -14.63 -11.94 4.99
N ALA A 57 -15.44 -12.90 4.54
CA ALA A 57 -15.12 -13.88 3.53
C ALA A 57 -14.83 -13.23 2.17
N GLY A 58 -13.69 -13.57 1.59
CA GLY A 58 -13.35 -13.35 0.19
C GLY A 58 -12.55 -14.54 -0.29
N GLN A 59 -13.16 -15.36 -1.14
CA GLN A 59 -12.52 -16.53 -1.76
C GLN A 59 -11.30 -16.08 -2.59
N ALA A 60 -10.10 -16.26 -2.04
CA ALA A 60 -8.88 -16.22 -2.82
C ALA A 60 -8.67 -17.60 -3.45
N LEU A 61 -8.93 -17.69 -4.76
CA LEU A 61 -8.58 -18.85 -5.57
C LEU A 61 -7.05 -19.10 -5.51
N PRO A 62 -6.59 -20.34 -5.32
CA PRO A 62 -5.17 -20.64 -5.35
C PRO A 62 -4.66 -20.51 -6.79
N VAL A 63 -3.73 -19.58 -7.02
CA VAL A 63 -2.95 -19.53 -8.24
C VAL A 63 -2.06 -20.78 -8.24
N LYS A 64 -2.54 -21.85 -8.91
CA LYS A 64 -1.78 -23.08 -9.14
C LYS A 64 -0.50 -22.71 -9.91
N PRO A 65 0.68 -23.22 -9.52
CA PRO A 65 1.86 -23.11 -10.38
C PRO A 65 1.56 -23.86 -11.68
N ALA A 66 1.61 -23.15 -12.79
CA ALA A 66 1.43 -23.71 -14.12
C ALA A 66 2.55 -24.73 -14.39
N LEU A 67 2.25 -26.01 -14.21
CA LEU A 67 3.02 -27.14 -14.71
C LEU A 67 2.93 -27.14 -16.24
N CYS A 68 3.76 -26.34 -16.89
CA CYS A 68 3.98 -26.41 -18.33
C CYS A 68 4.87 -27.63 -18.61
N LYS A 69 4.25 -28.78 -18.88
CA LYS A 69 4.93 -29.95 -19.46
C LYS A 69 5.29 -29.63 -20.91
N ILE A 70 6.53 -29.24 -21.17
CA ILE A 70 7.09 -29.15 -22.52
C ILE A 70 8.01 -30.36 -22.73
N LYS A 71 7.61 -31.27 -23.64
CA LYS A 71 8.45 -32.38 -24.10
C LYS A 71 9.55 -31.87 -25.05
N THR A 72 10.78 -31.95 -24.54
CA THR A 72 12.04 -32.39 -25.16
C THR A 72 12.49 -31.81 -26.50
N GLY A 73 13.43 -30.87 -26.42
CA GLY A 73 14.72 -30.96 -27.12
C GLY A 73 15.82 -31.12 -26.05
N ASN A 74 16.89 -31.85 -26.35
CA ASN A 74 17.96 -32.29 -25.42
C ASN A 74 18.72 -31.15 -24.68
N GLY A 75 18.03 -30.49 -23.76
CA GLY A 75 18.54 -29.51 -22.83
C GLY A 75 17.58 -29.47 -21.66
N VAL A 76 17.84 -30.31 -20.65
CA VAL A 76 17.02 -30.39 -19.44
C VAL A 76 17.09 -29.02 -18.76
N ARG A 77 16.07 -28.18 -19.00
CA ARG A 77 15.91 -26.91 -18.32
C ARG A 77 15.57 -27.21 -16.86
N MET A 78 16.52 -26.99 -15.97
CA MET A 78 16.31 -27.14 -14.54
C MET A 78 15.59 -25.90 -13.99
N SER A 79 14.72 -26.09 -13.00
CA SER A 79 14.07 -24.97 -12.30
C SER A 79 15.09 -24.18 -11.48
N ILE A 80 14.80 -22.89 -11.23
CA ILE A 80 15.60 -22.02 -10.34
C ILE A 80 15.84 -22.68 -8.97
N SER A 81 14.81 -23.32 -8.40
CA SER A 81 14.92 -24.06 -7.14
C SER A 81 15.88 -25.24 -7.23
N THR A 82 15.90 -25.95 -8.36
CA THR A 82 16.81 -27.09 -8.59
C THR A 82 18.25 -26.60 -8.71
N ILE A 83 18.49 -25.49 -9.43
CA ILE A 83 19.82 -24.89 -9.57
C ILE A 83 20.34 -24.37 -8.22
N SER A 84 19.48 -23.70 -7.44
CA SER A 84 19.82 -23.23 -6.09
C SER A 84 20.19 -24.38 -5.14
N SER A 85 19.42 -25.47 -5.17
CA SER A 85 19.71 -26.67 -4.38
C SER A 85 21.05 -27.31 -4.78
N LEU A 86 21.36 -27.33 -6.08
CA LEU A 86 22.63 -27.82 -6.60
C LEU A 86 23.81 -26.93 -6.16
N ILE A 87 23.66 -25.61 -6.17
CA ILE A 87 24.65 -24.65 -5.65
C ILE A 87 24.93 -24.93 -4.17
N ALA A 88 23.90 -25.08 -3.35
CA ALA A 88 24.05 -25.36 -1.92
C ALA A 88 24.79 -26.69 -1.68
N ARG A 89 24.45 -27.73 -2.46
CA ARG A 89 25.16 -29.02 -2.41
C ARG A 89 26.64 -28.88 -2.79
N LEU A 90 26.95 -28.19 -3.89
CA LEU A 90 28.32 -27.97 -4.33
C LEU A 90 29.14 -27.15 -3.32
N GLN A 91 28.54 -26.13 -2.69
CA GLN A 91 29.19 -25.35 -1.63
C GLN A 91 29.53 -26.22 -0.42
N LYS A 92 28.63 -27.13 -0.02
CA LYS A 92 28.90 -28.09 1.04
C LYS A 92 30.05 -29.04 0.67
N GLU A 93 30.01 -29.61 -0.54
CA GLU A 93 31.07 -30.50 -1.04
C GLU A 93 32.44 -29.79 -1.07
N ILE A 94 32.49 -28.50 -1.45
CA ILE A 94 33.70 -27.67 -1.40
C ILE A 94 34.19 -27.47 0.05
N SER A 95 33.29 -27.17 0.97
CA SER A 95 33.63 -27.03 2.40
C SER A 95 34.22 -28.32 2.97
N ASP A 96 33.64 -29.47 2.64
CA ASP A 96 34.15 -30.78 3.05
C ASP A 96 35.54 -31.08 2.46
N LEU A 97 35.80 -30.67 1.21
CA LEU A 97 37.12 -30.80 0.58
C LEU A 97 38.16 -29.88 1.24
N HIS A 98 37.81 -28.63 1.55
CA HIS A 98 38.68 -27.74 2.32
C HIS A 98 39.02 -28.30 3.70
N HIS A 99 38.04 -28.88 4.39
CA HIS A 99 38.28 -29.53 5.68
C HIS A 99 39.27 -30.70 5.55
N LYS A 100 39.08 -31.57 4.56
CA LYS A 100 40.03 -32.67 4.26
C LYS A 100 41.43 -32.15 3.94
N MET A 101 41.53 -31.06 3.19
CA MET A 101 42.81 -30.44 2.84
C MET A 101 43.51 -29.84 4.07
N SER A 102 42.74 -29.27 5.01
CA SER A 102 43.25 -28.81 6.31
C SER A 102 43.80 -29.96 7.15
N LEU A 103 43.09 -31.10 7.20
CA LEU A 103 43.57 -32.30 7.92
C LEU A 103 44.88 -32.85 7.35
N GLU A 104 44.98 -32.95 6.02
CA GLU A 104 46.24 -33.37 5.37
C GLU A 104 47.36 -32.34 5.61
N THR A 105 47.03 -31.06 5.71
CA THR A 105 48.01 -30.00 6.03
C THR A 105 48.52 -30.10 7.46
N LYS A 106 47.65 -30.45 8.40
CA LYS A 106 48.05 -30.74 9.78
C LYS A 106 49.00 -31.94 9.85
N LYS A 107 48.68 -33.05 9.16
CA LYS A 107 49.55 -34.24 9.12
C LYS A 107 50.94 -33.94 8.55
N GLU A 108 51.02 -33.12 7.50
CA GLU A 108 52.30 -32.68 6.93
C GLU A 108 53.10 -31.87 7.96
N SER A 109 52.45 -30.91 8.64
CA SER A 109 53.09 -30.10 9.67
C SER A 109 53.58 -30.94 10.85
N ASP A 110 52.79 -31.92 11.32
CA ASP A 110 53.19 -32.82 12.40
C ASP A 110 54.42 -33.66 12.03
N CYS A 111 54.47 -34.17 10.78
CA CYS A 111 55.64 -34.87 10.26
C CYS A 111 56.87 -33.95 10.18
N GLY A 112 56.70 -32.73 9.68
CA GLY A 112 57.77 -31.72 9.60
C GLY A 112 58.31 -31.31 10.98
N ASN A 113 57.42 -31.12 11.96
CA ASN A 113 57.79 -30.83 13.34
C ASN A 113 58.60 -31.98 13.95
N ARG A 114 58.21 -33.23 13.67
CA ARG A 114 58.95 -34.41 14.13
C ARG A 114 60.33 -34.51 13.49
N ILE A 115 60.45 -34.23 12.19
CA ILE A 115 61.76 -34.14 11.51
C ILE A 115 62.63 -33.09 12.20
N GLY A 116 62.13 -31.88 12.40
CA GLY A 116 62.89 -30.81 13.07
C GLY A 116 63.31 -31.16 14.51
N GLN A 117 62.49 -31.91 15.25
CA GLN A 117 62.87 -32.44 16.57
C GLN A 117 64.02 -33.44 16.49
N ILE A 118 63.95 -34.39 15.53
CA ILE A 118 64.99 -35.40 15.33
C ILE A 118 66.29 -34.71 14.91
N GLU A 119 66.25 -33.77 13.97
CA GLU A 119 67.41 -33.02 13.49
C GLU A 119 68.07 -32.22 14.62
N ARG A 120 67.31 -31.52 15.46
CA ARG A 120 67.85 -30.82 16.64
C ARG A 120 68.51 -31.76 17.66
N SER A 121 68.06 -33.01 17.71
CA SER A 121 68.64 -34.00 18.63
C SER A 121 69.94 -34.62 18.12
N ILE A 122 70.39 -34.30 16.89
CA ILE A 122 71.67 -34.74 16.33
C ILE A 122 72.73 -33.71 16.73
N THR A 123 73.58 -34.07 17.68
CA THR A 123 74.72 -33.27 18.13
C THR A 123 76.04 -33.87 17.64
N LYS A 124 77.14 -33.09 17.73
CA LYS A 124 78.50 -33.57 17.38
C LYS A 124 78.94 -34.82 18.17
N SER A 125 78.35 -35.07 19.34
CA SER A 125 78.63 -36.23 20.20
C SER A 125 77.77 -37.47 19.89
N THR A 126 76.88 -37.41 18.89
CA THR A 126 76.00 -38.52 18.54
C THR A 126 76.81 -39.64 17.85
N SER A 127 76.64 -40.88 18.31
CA SER A 127 77.33 -42.03 17.71
C SER A 127 76.86 -42.30 16.28
N ASN A 128 77.72 -42.92 15.46
CA ASN A 128 77.41 -43.21 14.05
C ASN A 128 76.20 -44.16 13.89
N SER A 129 76.01 -45.12 14.80
CA SER A 129 74.84 -46.02 14.79
C SER A 129 73.53 -45.28 15.11
N THR A 130 73.54 -44.38 16.10
CA THR A 130 72.39 -43.54 16.44
C THR A 130 72.09 -42.54 15.33
N LEU A 131 73.11 -41.99 14.69
CA LEU A 131 72.96 -41.09 13.53
C LEU A 131 72.27 -41.81 12.37
N LYS A 132 72.72 -43.03 12.00
CA LYS A 132 72.07 -43.85 10.97
C LYS A 132 70.60 -44.17 11.27
N SER A 133 70.29 -44.46 12.54
CA SER A 133 68.90 -44.73 12.96
C SER A 133 68.01 -43.49 12.83
N LYS A 134 68.48 -42.33 13.32
CA LYS A 134 67.77 -41.05 13.21
C LYS A 134 67.60 -40.60 11.77
N SER A 135 68.63 -40.76 10.92
CA SER A 135 68.54 -40.42 9.49
C SER A 135 67.52 -41.31 8.76
N ALA A 136 67.42 -42.59 9.12
CA ALA A 136 66.38 -43.47 8.59
C ALA A 136 64.96 -43.08 9.04
N GLU A 137 64.79 -42.60 10.29
CA GLU A 137 63.50 -42.04 10.76
C GLU A 137 63.12 -40.78 9.99
N VAL A 138 64.07 -39.86 9.76
CA VAL A 138 63.85 -38.66 8.93
C VAL A 138 63.45 -39.05 7.51
N GLN A 139 64.15 -40.00 6.88
CA GLN A 139 63.83 -40.46 5.53
C GLN A 139 62.42 -41.07 5.44
N ARG A 140 62.00 -41.84 6.46
CA ARG A 140 60.62 -42.37 6.54
C ARG A 140 59.59 -41.25 6.62
N LYS A 141 59.81 -40.26 7.49
CA LYS A 141 58.92 -39.09 7.61
C LYS A 141 58.90 -38.24 6.35
N GLN A 142 60.03 -38.10 5.66
CA GLN A 142 60.10 -37.41 4.37
C GLN A 142 59.31 -38.14 3.28
N SER A 143 59.33 -39.48 3.28
CA SER A 143 58.48 -40.29 2.39
C SER A 143 56.99 -40.15 2.72
N GLU A 144 56.62 -40.06 4.00
CA GLU A 144 55.24 -39.77 4.43
C GLU A 144 54.77 -38.39 3.95
N ILE A 145 55.61 -37.35 4.09
CA ILE A 145 55.31 -36.00 3.58
C ILE A 145 55.07 -36.04 2.06
N ALA A 146 55.90 -36.73 1.29
CA ALA A 146 55.72 -36.86 -0.15
C ALA A 146 54.36 -37.52 -0.50
N LYS A 147 53.93 -38.55 0.24
CA LYS A 147 52.61 -39.18 0.06
C LYS A 147 51.47 -38.22 0.40
N ILE A 148 51.60 -37.44 1.48
CA ILE A 148 50.62 -36.43 1.87
C ILE A 148 50.49 -35.35 0.79
N GLN A 149 51.60 -34.91 0.19
CA GLN A 149 51.59 -33.93 -0.91
C GLN A 149 50.85 -34.46 -2.15
N VAL A 150 51.02 -35.73 -2.52
CA VAL A 150 50.25 -36.37 -3.60
C VAL A 150 48.75 -36.37 -3.28
N ASN A 151 48.38 -36.72 -2.05
CA ASN A 151 46.98 -36.71 -1.60
C ASN A 151 46.38 -35.30 -1.66
N LYS A 152 47.13 -34.28 -1.22
CA LYS A 152 46.72 -32.87 -1.31
C LYS A 152 46.51 -32.42 -2.75
N ALA A 153 47.42 -32.77 -3.67
CA ALA A 153 47.27 -32.45 -5.09
C ALA A 153 45.99 -33.09 -5.67
N GLY A 154 45.67 -34.33 -5.27
CA GLY A 154 44.42 -34.99 -5.62
C GLY A 154 43.16 -34.29 -5.08
N LEU A 155 43.22 -33.79 -3.84
CA LEU A 155 42.13 -33.00 -3.25
C LEU A 155 41.98 -31.63 -3.93
N TYR A 156 43.08 -30.97 -4.28
CA TYR A 156 43.08 -29.69 -4.99
C TYR A 156 42.45 -29.81 -6.39
N LYS A 157 42.75 -30.89 -7.12
CA LYS A 157 42.09 -31.16 -8.41
C LYS A 157 40.57 -31.30 -8.25
N LYS A 158 40.11 -32.08 -7.27
CA LYS A 158 38.68 -32.24 -6.97
C LYS A 158 38.02 -30.92 -6.57
N LEU A 159 38.72 -30.08 -5.81
CA LEU A 159 38.25 -28.76 -5.42
C LEU A 159 38.06 -27.88 -6.66
N SER A 160 39.07 -27.79 -7.53
CA SER A 160 38.99 -27.02 -8.78
C SER A 160 37.85 -27.48 -9.70
N ASP A 161 37.63 -28.79 -9.83
CA ASP A 161 36.52 -29.35 -10.62
C ASP A 161 35.16 -28.92 -10.05
N LYS A 162 35.03 -28.92 -8.71
CA LYS A 162 33.79 -28.54 -8.02
C LYS A 162 33.55 -27.03 -8.05
N GLU A 163 34.60 -26.22 -7.93
CA GLU A 163 34.52 -24.77 -8.10
C GLU A 163 34.11 -24.39 -9.53
N GLY A 164 34.61 -25.09 -10.55
CA GLY A 164 34.18 -24.94 -11.93
C GLY A 164 32.69 -25.28 -12.13
N GLN A 165 32.22 -26.39 -11.53
CA GLN A 165 30.80 -26.76 -11.54
C GLN A 165 29.92 -25.70 -10.84
N LEU A 166 30.39 -25.17 -9.70
CA LEU A 166 29.68 -24.13 -8.94
C LEU A 166 29.57 -22.84 -9.76
N LEU A 167 30.65 -22.43 -10.43
CA LEU A 167 30.67 -21.23 -11.25
C LEU A 167 29.67 -21.35 -12.42
N LYS A 168 29.64 -22.50 -13.09
CA LYS A 168 28.68 -22.77 -14.16
C LYS A 168 27.24 -22.73 -13.65
N ALA A 169 26.96 -23.40 -12.53
CA ALA A 169 25.63 -23.38 -11.92
C ALA A 169 25.16 -21.97 -11.53
N LYS A 170 26.06 -21.12 -11.00
CA LYS A 170 25.78 -19.71 -10.70
C LYS A 170 25.49 -18.89 -11.95
N GLN A 171 26.23 -19.10 -13.04
CA GLN A 171 25.96 -18.43 -14.31
C GLN A 171 24.62 -18.85 -14.91
N ASP A 172 24.28 -20.13 -14.81
CA ASP A 172 22.99 -20.65 -15.29
C ASP A 172 21.83 -20.11 -14.46
N LEU A 173 22.00 -19.95 -13.14
CA LEU A 173 21.02 -19.31 -12.27
C LEU A 173 20.73 -17.87 -12.71
N LEU A 174 21.78 -17.05 -12.89
CA LEU A 174 21.63 -15.65 -13.30
C LEU A 174 20.92 -15.52 -14.66
N LYS A 175 21.24 -16.39 -15.61
CA LYS A 175 20.59 -16.40 -16.92
C LYS A 175 19.11 -16.75 -16.82
N GLU A 176 18.74 -17.68 -15.94
CA GLU A 176 17.33 -18.06 -15.78
C GLU A 176 16.54 -16.99 -15.02
N GLU A 177 17.12 -16.38 -13.98
CA GLU A 177 16.55 -15.24 -13.27
C GLU A 177 16.32 -14.04 -14.20
N GLU A 178 17.28 -13.74 -15.08
CA GLU A 178 17.13 -12.65 -16.05
C GLU A 178 16.00 -12.93 -17.05
N LYS A 179 15.84 -14.18 -17.50
CA LYS A 179 14.74 -14.57 -18.38
C LYS A 179 13.39 -14.43 -17.68
N GLU A 180 13.27 -14.87 -16.43
CA GLU A 180 12.04 -14.71 -15.65
C GLU A 180 11.70 -13.24 -15.45
N ARG A 181 12.70 -12.40 -15.11
CA ARG A 181 12.51 -10.95 -15.01
C ARG A 181 12.03 -10.32 -16.31
N LYS A 182 12.59 -10.73 -17.47
CA LYS A 182 12.14 -10.25 -18.79
C LYS A 182 10.71 -10.66 -19.10
N LYS A 183 10.31 -11.90 -18.77
CA LYS A 183 8.93 -12.36 -18.95
C LYS A 183 7.96 -11.56 -18.09
N GLN A 184 8.32 -11.32 -16.83
CA GLN A 184 7.49 -10.54 -15.91
C GLN A 184 7.33 -9.10 -16.40
N ALA A 185 8.42 -8.43 -16.80
CA ALA A 185 8.35 -7.07 -17.33
C ALA A 185 7.45 -6.95 -18.57
N VAL A 186 7.50 -7.94 -19.48
CA VAL A 186 6.61 -7.96 -20.66
C VAL A 186 5.15 -8.21 -20.25
N ALA A 187 4.89 -9.02 -19.23
CA ALA A 187 3.55 -9.23 -18.70
C ALA A 187 2.99 -7.96 -18.06
N ASP A 188 3.77 -7.32 -17.19
CA ASP A 188 3.41 -6.07 -16.51
C ASP A 188 3.17 -4.93 -17.52
N GLU A 189 4.00 -4.83 -18.57
CA GLU A 189 3.81 -3.85 -19.64
C GLU A 189 2.48 -4.08 -20.39
N ARG A 190 2.12 -5.33 -20.66
CA ARG A 190 0.85 -5.67 -21.30
C ARG A 190 -0.34 -5.32 -20.40
N GLU A 191 -0.25 -5.59 -19.10
CA GLU A 191 -1.30 -5.23 -18.14
C GLU A 191 -1.46 -3.72 -18.02
N ARG A 192 -0.35 -2.98 -17.91
CA ARG A 192 -0.35 -1.52 -17.88
C ARG A 192 -0.99 -0.92 -19.14
N LYS A 193 -0.70 -1.48 -20.32
CA LYS A 193 -1.34 -1.03 -21.58
C LYS A 193 -2.85 -1.29 -21.57
N LYS A 194 -3.30 -2.47 -21.14
CA LYS A 194 -4.73 -2.78 -20.99
C LYS A 194 -5.44 -1.81 -20.05
N LEU A 195 -4.84 -1.52 -18.89
CA LEU A 195 -5.39 -0.55 -17.94
C LEU A 195 -5.46 0.85 -18.52
N ALA A 196 -4.39 1.31 -19.21
CA ALA A 196 -4.39 2.60 -19.87
C ALA A 196 -5.46 2.70 -20.99
N ASP A 197 -5.71 1.62 -21.73
CA ASP A 197 -6.75 1.59 -22.77
C ASP A 197 -8.17 1.54 -22.18
N ILE A 198 -8.37 0.92 -21.02
CA ILE A 198 -9.64 0.98 -20.27
C ILE A 198 -9.86 2.41 -19.75
N GLU A 199 -8.85 3.00 -19.12
CA GLU A 199 -8.91 4.37 -18.60
C GLU A 199 -9.25 5.39 -19.70
N LYS A 200 -8.59 5.29 -20.86
CA LYS A 200 -8.88 6.16 -22.01
C LYS A 200 -10.30 5.98 -22.54
N ARG A 201 -10.86 4.77 -22.49
CA ARG A 201 -12.26 4.52 -22.88
C ARG A 201 -13.22 5.19 -21.92
N HIS A 202 -13.02 5.01 -20.61
CA HIS A 202 -13.83 5.68 -19.60
C HIS A 202 -13.77 7.21 -19.70
N GLN A 203 -12.58 7.78 -19.93
CA GLN A 203 -12.44 9.22 -20.11
C GLN A 203 -13.19 9.74 -21.35
N ARG A 204 -13.16 8.99 -22.47
CA ARG A 204 -13.93 9.34 -23.67
C ARG A 204 -15.42 9.28 -23.43
N GLU A 205 -15.91 8.21 -22.80
CA GLU A 205 -17.33 8.03 -22.45
C GLU A 205 -17.82 9.15 -21.53
N GLN A 206 -17.03 9.52 -20.51
CA GLN A 206 -17.36 10.64 -19.61
C GLN A 206 -17.44 11.97 -20.35
N LEU A 207 -16.49 12.25 -21.25
CA LEU A 207 -16.48 13.47 -22.03
C LEU A 207 -17.66 13.53 -23.01
N GLU A 208 -17.99 12.41 -23.66
CA GLU A 208 -19.17 12.28 -24.53
C GLU A 208 -20.46 12.49 -23.75
N TYR A 209 -20.57 11.90 -22.56
CA TYR A 209 -21.70 12.10 -21.67
C TYR A 209 -21.85 13.58 -21.26
N GLN A 210 -20.77 14.24 -20.84
CA GLN A 210 -20.79 15.67 -20.53
C GLN A 210 -21.22 16.53 -21.73
N ARG A 211 -20.72 16.21 -22.94
CA ARG A 211 -21.12 16.91 -24.16
C ARG A 211 -22.60 16.72 -24.46
N ARG A 212 -23.13 15.51 -24.31
CA ARG A 212 -24.55 15.20 -24.51
C ARG A 212 -25.43 15.97 -23.54
N LEU A 213 -25.09 15.94 -22.25
CA LEU A 213 -25.82 16.67 -21.22
C LEU A 213 -25.81 18.18 -21.50
N ARG A 214 -24.66 18.74 -21.90
CA ARG A 214 -24.55 20.15 -22.26
C ARG A 214 -25.41 20.52 -23.48
N ALA A 215 -25.49 19.66 -24.49
CA ALA A 215 -26.35 19.87 -25.64
C ALA A 215 -27.84 19.86 -25.24
N GLU A 216 -28.24 18.96 -24.36
CA GLU A 216 -29.61 18.87 -23.82
C GLU A 216 -29.97 20.10 -22.96
N ILE A 217 -29.06 20.57 -22.12
CA ILE A 217 -29.20 21.83 -21.37
C ILE A 217 -29.35 23.01 -22.33
N ASN A 218 -28.51 23.10 -23.36
CA ASN A 218 -28.62 24.19 -24.34
C ASN A 218 -29.94 24.13 -25.12
N GLN A 219 -30.42 22.93 -25.47
CA GLN A 219 -31.70 22.76 -26.17
C GLN A 219 -32.88 23.15 -25.27
N THR A 220 -32.88 22.73 -24.01
CA THR A 220 -33.91 23.12 -23.03
C THR A 220 -33.85 24.61 -22.73
N ALA A 221 -32.66 25.22 -22.62
CA ALA A 221 -32.49 26.65 -22.46
C ALA A 221 -33.00 27.44 -23.67
N ASN A 222 -32.73 26.99 -24.90
CA ASN A 222 -33.26 27.60 -26.12
C ASN A 222 -34.78 27.46 -26.20
N MET A 223 -35.33 26.28 -25.86
CA MET A 223 -36.77 26.07 -25.79
C MET A 223 -37.42 26.96 -24.73
N ALA A 224 -36.82 27.07 -23.54
CA ALA A 224 -37.27 27.95 -22.47
C ALA A 224 -37.19 29.43 -22.87
N ALA A 225 -36.16 29.83 -23.62
CA ALA A 225 -36.04 31.18 -24.18
C ALA A 225 -37.15 31.45 -25.21
N SER A 226 -37.42 30.52 -26.14
CA SER A 226 -38.54 30.64 -27.09
C SER A 226 -39.91 30.61 -26.42
N VAL A 227 -40.09 29.80 -25.36
CA VAL A 227 -41.32 29.80 -24.54
C VAL A 227 -41.45 31.09 -23.76
N LYS A 228 -40.36 31.67 -23.24
CA LYS A 228 -40.35 32.99 -22.59
C LYS A 228 -40.69 34.12 -23.58
N GLU A 229 -40.23 33.99 -24.82
CA GLU A 229 -40.54 34.92 -25.91
C GLU A 229 -42.03 34.79 -26.35
N LEU A 230 -42.57 33.58 -26.47
CA LEU A 230 -44.01 33.36 -26.68
C LEU A 230 -44.85 33.83 -25.47
N ALA A 231 -44.40 33.57 -24.24
CA ALA A 231 -45.05 34.00 -23.01
C ALA A 231 -44.98 35.52 -22.81
N SER A 232 -44.06 36.24 -23.46
CA SER A 232 -44.09 37.71 -23.46
C SER A 232 -45.31 38.30 -24.20
N THR A 233 -46.02 37.48 -24.98
CA THR A 233 -47.30 37.82 -25.65
C THR A 233 -48.53 37.51 -24.78
N GLN A 234 -48.37 36.72 -23.71
CA GLN A 234 -49.42 36.32 -22.76
C GLN A 234 -48.86 36.52 -21.36
N ASN A 235 -49.16 37.70 -20.80
CA ASN A 235 -48.72 38.19 -19.48
C ASN A 235 -49.08 37.20 -18.35
N ILE A 236 -48.31 36.12 -18.21
CA ILE A 236 -48.40 35.17 -17.10
C ILE A 236 -47.06 35.25 -16.37
N SER A 237 -47.04 36.15 -15.40
CA SER A 237 -46.04 36.19 -14.36
C SER A 237 -46.09 34.87 -13.57
N HIS A 238 -45.27 33.87 -13.94
CA HIS A 238 -44.94 32.78 -13.04
C HIS A 238 -44.01 33.33 -11.95
N THR A 239 -44.61 33.94 -10.95
CA THR A 239 -44.03 33.92 -9.61
C THR A 239 -43.98 32.46 -9.19
N ASN A 240 -42.81 31.97 -8.79
CA ASN A 240 -42.67 30.70 -8.10
C ASN A 240 -43.39 30.86 -6.75
N ILE A 241 -44.70 30.67 -6.71
CA ILE A 241 -45.49 30.75 -5.48
C ILE A 241 -45.21 29.46 -4.71
N VAL A 242 -44.15 29.49 -3.90
CA VAL A 242 -43.90 28.45 -2.92
C VAL A 242 -45.08 28.48 -1.94
N LYS A 243 -45.87 27.40 -1.92
CA LYS A 243 -47.17 27.35 -1.24
C LYS A 243 -47.04 27.20 0.28
N TYR A 244 -45.99 26.52 0.72
CA TYR A 244 -45.74 26.19 2.13
C TYR A 244 -44.35 26.65 2.58
N ASP A 245 -44.19 26.88 3.87
CA ASP A 245 -42.89 27.25 4.45
C ASP A 245 -42.07 25.97 4.77
N LEU A 246 -42.72 24.91 5.26
CA LEU A 246 -42.10 23.65 5.65
C LEU A 246 -42.89 22.43 5.15
N PHE A 247 -42.20 21.39 4.67
CA PHE A 247 -42.78 20.06 4.56
C PHE A 247 -42.17 19.10 5.60
N ILE A 248 -42.98 18.14 6.08
CA ILE A 248 -42.55 17.13 7.06
C ILE A 248 -42.66 15.74 6.44
N SER A 249 -41.51 15.14 6.14
CA SER A 249 -41.45 13.74 5.71
C SER A 249 -41.33 12.81 6.92
N HIS A 250 -42.21 11.82 6.98
CA HIS A 250 -42.33 10.94 8.14
C HIS A 250 -42.81 9.55 7.76
N ALA A 251 -42.58 8.57 8.64
CA ALA A 251 -43.22 7.28 8.53
C ALA A 251 -44.70 7.39 8.94
N SER A 252 -45.59 6.69 8.24
CA SER A 252 -47.03 6.61 8.57
C SER A 252 -47.34 6.36 10.05
N GLU A 253 -46.48 5.60 10.71
CA GLU A 253 -46.56 5.21 12.10
C GLU A 253 -46.36 6.39 13.06
N ASP A 254 -45.57 7.41 12.67
CA ASP A 254 -45.27 8.58 13.50
C ASP A 254 -46.29 9.71 13.34
N LYS A 255 -47.25 9.55 12.42
CA LYS A 255 -48.16 10.61 11.99
C LYS A 255 -48.99 11.17 13.14
N GLU A 256 -49.73 10.29 13.81
CA GLU A 256 -50.67 10.66 14.87
C GLU A 256 -49.96 11.01 16.18
N GLU A 257 -48.85 10.30 16.47
CA GLU A 257 -48.16 10.43 17.74
C GLU A 257 -47.29 11.69 17.83
N PHE A 258 -46.64 12.09 16.74
CA PHE A 258 -45.64 13.17 16.79
C PHE A 258 -45.84 14.23 15.71
N VAL A 259 -46.09 13.83 14.47
CA VAL A 259 -46.09 14.76 13.33
C VAL A 259 -47.28 15.71 13.35
N ARG A 260 -48.48 15.22 13.67
CA ARG A 260 -49.68 16.05 13.78
C ARG A 260 -49.55 17.09 14.91
N PRO A 261 -49.19 16.71 16.16
CA PRO A 261 -48.94 17.70 17.22
C PRO A 261 -47.86 18.73 16.86
N LEU A 262 -46.76 18.30 16.22
CA LEU A 262 -45.70 19.21 15.78
C LEU A 262 -46.20 20.18 14.70
N ALA A 263 -46.96 19.70 13.72
CA ALA A 263 -47.52 20.52 12.66
C ALA A 263 -48.51 21.57 13.21
N GLU A 264 -49.42 21.17 14.09
CA GLU A 264 -50.38 22.08 14.73
C GLU A 264 -49.65 23.17 15.54
N THR A 265 -48.59 22.80 16.27
CA THR A 265 -47.77 23.74 17.03
C THR A 265 -47.06 24.74 16.12
N LEU A 266 -46.46 24.27 15.01
CA LEU A 266 -45.81 25.13 14.02
C LEU A 266 -46.80 26.06 13.29
N GLU A 267 -48.00 25.58 12.98
CA GLU A 267 -49.06 26.39 12.39
C GLU A 267 -49.54 27.48 13.34
N ASN A 268 -49.65 27.19 14.64
CA ASN A 268 -49.95 28.19 15.66
C ASN A 268 -48.87 29.30 15.78
N ILE A 269 -47.61 28.97 15.44
CA ILE A 269 -46.49 29.92 15.38
C ILE A 269 -46.46 30.69 14.04
N GLY A 270 -47.32 30.33 13.08
CA GLY A 270 -47.46 31.00 11.79
C GLY A 270 -46.63 30.40 10.64
N VAL A 271 -46.10 29.19 10.81
CA VAL A 271 -45.41 28.44 9.75
C VAL A 271 -46.44 27.66 8.94
N LYS A 272 -46.45 27.82 7.61
CA LYS A 272 -47.31 27.00 6.74
C LYS A 272 -46.70 25.62 6.55
N VAL A 273 -47.31 24.59 7.14
CA VAL A 273 -46.79 23.21 7.14
C VAL A 273 -47.55 22.33 6.14
N TRP A 274 -46.85 21.37 5.53
CA TRP A 274 -47.46 20.34 4.69
C TRP A 274 -46.87 18.96 5.02
N TYR A 275 -47.70 18.04 5.55
CA TYR A 275 -47.23 16.74 6.04
C TYR A 275 -48.02 15.54 5.50
N ASP A 276 -49.34 15.67 5.27
CA ASP A 276 -50.20 14.54 4.91
C ASP A 276 -49.76 13.74 3.66
N GLU A 277 -49.35 14.43 2.59
CA GLU A 277 -48.92 13.80 1.33
C GLU A 277 -47.48 13.24 1.39
N PHE A 278 -46.72 13.52 2.46
CA PHE A 278 -45.34 13.02 2.65
C PHE A 278 -45.24 11.86 3.62
N THR A 279 -46.35 11.15 3.79
CA THR A 279 -46.42 9.90 4.52
C THR A 279 -45.70 8.81 3.72
N LEU A 280 -44.52 8.38 4.18
CA LEU A 280 -43.72 7.37 3.50
C LEU A 280 -44.23 5.95 3.82
N LYS A 281 -44.36 5.10 2.81
CA LYS A 281 -44.68 3.66 2.94
C LYS A 281 -43.53 2.80 2.41
N VAL A 282 -43.58 1.50 2.72
CA VAL A 282 -42.58 0.54 2.23
C VAL A 282 -42.63 0.50 0.69
N GLY A 283 -41.48 0.73 0.05
CA GLY A 283 -41.34 0.75 -1.41
C GLY A 283 -41.40 2.14 -2.05
N ASP A 284 -41.71 3.19 -1.28
CA ASP A 284 -41.59 4.56 -1.76
C ASP A 284 -40.12 4.97 -1.93
N SER A 285 -39.88 6.00 -2.75
CA SER A 285 -38.54 6.59 -2.87
C SER A 285 -38.46 7.87 -2.04
N LEU A 286 -37.60 7.85 -1.02
CA LEU A 286 -37.35 9.01 -0.14
C LEU A 286 -36.91 10.23 -0.96
N ARG A 287 -36.06 9.99 -1.97
CA ARG A 287 -35.57 11.06 -2.85
C ARG A 287 -36.70 11.76 -3.59
N LYS A 288 -37.64 10.99 -4.18
CA LYS A 288 -38.79 11.57 -4.91
C LYS A 288 -39.70 12.36 -3.98
N SER A 289 -39.92 11.85 -2.77
CA SER A 289 -40.71 12.53 -1.73
C SER A 289 -40.08 13.88 -1.35
N ILE A 290 -38.76 13.90 -1.10
CA ILE A 290 -38.02 15.14 -0.82
C ILE A 290 -38.07 16.11 -2.00
N ASP A 291 -37.87 15.62 -3.24
CA ASP A 291 -37.95 16.45 -4.45
C ASP A 291 -39.32 17.14 -4.56
N GLN A 292 -40.41 16.40 -4.32
CA GLN A 292 -41.76 16.93 -4.34
C GLN A 292 -42.03 17.96 -3.22
N GLY A 293 -41.51 17.70 -2.02
CA GLY A 293 -41.61 18.61 -0.88
C GLY A 293 -40.88 19.94 -1.13
N LEU A 294 -39.68 19.85 -1.69
CA LEU A 294 -38.85 20.99 -2.03
C LEU A 294 -39.38 21.82 -3.21
N VAL A 295 -40.20 21.26 -4.10
CA VAL A 295 -40.85 22.07 -5.14
C VAL A 295 -41.87 23.04 -4.53
N ASN A 296 -42.64 22.59 -3.54
CA ASN A 296 -43.77 23.34 -2.99
C ASN A 296 -43.46 24.06 -1.68
N SER A 297 -42.30 23.78 -1.08
CA SER A 297 -41.89 24.33 0.22
C SER A 297 -40.50 24.97 0.18
N ARG A 298 -40.24 25.84 1.16
CA ARG A 298 -38.93 26.53 1.31
C ARG A 298 -37.93 25.63 2.05
N PHE A 299 -38.41 24.97 3.10
CA PHE A 299 -37.65 24.07 3.97
C PHE A 299 -38.28 22.69 4.03
N GLY A 300 -37.48 21.69 4.42
CA GLY A 300 -37.95 20.34 4.69
C GLY A 300 -37.44 19.83 6.02
N THR A 301 -38.21 18.96 6.67
CA THR A 301 -37.73 18.18 7.80
C THR A 301 -38.07 16.71 7.62
N VAL A 302 -37.21 15.84 8.13
CA VAL A 302 -37.37 14.38 8.04
C VAL A 302 -37.34 13.81 9.45
N ILE A 303 -38.39 13.07 9.80
CA ILE A 303 -38.51 12.41 11.10
C ILE A 303 -37.79 11.07 11.05
N LEU A 304 -36.66 10.99 11.74
CA LEU A 304 -35.86 9.78 11.91
C LEU A 304 -36.33 9.05 13.16
N SER A 305 -37.27 8.14 12.98
CA SER A 305 -37.78 7.23 14.00
C SER A 305 -37.34 5.79 13.76
N SER A 306 -37.57 4.91 14.74
CA SER A 306 -37.43 3.46 14.53
C SER A 306 -38.30 2.96 13.38
N ALA A 307 -39.51 3.51 13.21
CA ALA A 307 -40.40 3.17 12.09
C ALA A 307 -39.83 3.65 10.76
N PHE A 308 -39.24 4.84 10.71
CA PHE A 308 -38.52 5.33 9.52
C PHE A 308 -37.33 4.42 9.17
N CYS A 309 -36.50 4.05 10.14
CA CYS A 309 -35.32 3.21 9.92
C CYS A 309 -35.67 1.76 9.56
N SER A 310 -36.86 1.27 9.95
CA SER A 310 -37.34 -0.07 9.58
C SER A 310 -37.72 -0.20 8.10
N LYS A 311 -37.92 0.92 7.40
CA LYS A 311 -38.22 0.94 5.96
C LYS A 311 -36.91 0.70 5.17
N ASN A 312 -37.00 -0.11 4.12
CA ASN A 312 -35.87 -0.57 3.31
C ASN A 312 -35.32 0.53 2.37
N TRP A 313 -34.80 1.62 2.95
CA TRP A 313 -34.16 2.70 2.21
C TRP A 313 -32.81 2.25 1.64
N THR A 314 -32.49 2.69 0.43
CA THR A 314 -31.15 2.45 -0.11
C THR A 314 -30.14 3.40 0.55
N GLN A 315 -28.91 2.94 0.79
CA GLN A 315 -27.84 3.79 1.34
C GLN A 315 -27.65 5.06 0.50
N TYR A 316 -27.78 4.94 -0.82
CA TYR A 316 -27.71 6.05 -1.76
C TYR A 316 -28.78 7.12 -1.52
N GLU A 317 -30.03 6.73 -1.19
CA GLU A 317 -31.09 7.69 -0.88
C GLU A 317 -30.82 8.46 0.40
N LEU A 318 -30.32 7.78 1.44
CA LEU A 318 -29.95 8.40 2.72
C LEU A 318 -28.79 9.38 2.55
N ASP A 319 -27.72 8.96 1.88
CA ASP A 319 -26.55 9.81 1.63
C ASP A 319 -26.93 11.02 0.74
N SER A 320 -27.87 10.85 -0.19
CA SER A 320 -28.36 11.93 -1.05
C SER A 320 -29.12 13.02 -0.29
N MET A 321 -29.78 12.68 0.82
CA MET A 321 -30.43 13.65 1.69
C MET A 321 -29.39 14.57 2.35
N VAL A 322 -28.31 13.98 2.86
CA VAL A 322 -27.21 14.69 3.53
C VAL A 322 -26.43 15.58 2.56
N ALA A 323 -26.17 15.08 1.34
CA ALA A 323 -25.38 15.81 0.34
C ALA A 323 -26.10 17.05 -0.22
N ARG A 324 -27.43 17.07 -0.24
CA ARG A 324 -28.22 18.20 -0.76
C ARG A 324 -28.11 19.43 0.13
N GLU A 325 -28.03 19.22 1.45
CA GLU A 325 -27.85 20.28 2.43
C GLU A 325 -26.51 21.03 2.22
N MET A 326 -25.44 20.32 1.84
CA MET A 326 -24.09 20.89 1.68
C MET A 326 -23.95 21.83 0.48
N ASN A 327 -24.84 21.75 -0.52
CA ASN A 327 -24.74 22.51 -1.77
C ASN A 327 -25.50 23.85 -1.75
N GLY A 328 -25.97 24.32 -0.58
CA GLY A 328 -26.57 25.65 -0.41
C GLY A 328 -27.99 25.82 -0.98
N HIS A 329 -28.65 24.72 -1.37
CA HIS A 329 -30.05 24.73 -1.79
C HIS A 329 -30.92 24.08 -0.72
N LYS A 330 -31.89 24.84 -0.19
CA LYS A 330 -33.01 24.42 0.68
C LYS A 330 -32.66 23.38 1.76
N MET A 331 -32.55 23.86 3.00
CA MET A 331 -32.11 23.08 4.16
C MET A 331 -33.12 21.98 4.54
N ILE A 332 -32.60 20.76 4.74
CA ILE A 332 -33.35 19.62 5.29
C ILE A 332 -32.89 19.40 6.72
N LEU A 333 -33.78 19.60 7.69
CA LEU A 333 -33.48 19.48 9.11
C LEU A 333 -33.92 18.10 9.63
N PRO A 334 -33.00 17.20 9.98
CA PRO A 334 -33.37 15.91 10.57
C PRO A 334 -33.84 16.07 12.03
N ILE A 335 -34.87 15.33 12.41
CA ILE A 335 -35.36 15.24 13.80
C ILE A 335 -35.31 13.78 14.24
N TRP A 336 -34.61 13.50 15.33
CA TRP A 336 -34.53 12.18 15.93
C TRP A 336 -35.72 11.96 16.85
N HIS A 337 -36.57 10.99 16.50
CA HIS A 337 -37.77 10.65 17.27
C HIS A 337 -37.64 9.24 17.87
N LYS A 338 -37.50 9.17 19.20
CA LYS A 338 -37.41 7.90 19.96
C LYS A 338 -36.38 6.89 19.42
N ILE A 339 -35.26 7.38 18.90
CA ILE A 339 -34.19 6.55 18.35
C ILE A 339 -32.86 6.84 19.06
N THR A 340 -32.05 5.81 19.27
CA THR A 340 -30.73 5.95 19.89
C THR A 340 -29.66 6.30 18.87
N LYS A 341 -28.59 6.99 19.31
CA LYS A 341 -27.45 7.32 18.44
C LYS A 341 -26.86 6.08 17.75
N ASN A 342 -26.79 4.95 18.45
CA ASN A 342 -26.25 3.70 17.89
C ASN A 342 -27.12 3.15 16.76
N GLU A 343 -28.45 3.24 16.88
CA GLU A 343 -29.38 2.84 15.82
C GLU A 343 -29.22 3.74 14.58
N VAL A 344 -29.06 5.06 14.77
CA VAL A 344 -28.79 5.99 13.67
C VAL A 344 -27.44 5.69 13.00
N ILE A 345 -26.37 5.41 13.77
CA ILE A 345 -25.05 5.04 13.20
C ILE A 345 -25.15 3.74 12.39
N ASN A 346 -25.83 2.73 12.92
CA ASN A 346 -26.01 1.45 12.24
C ASN A 346 -26.85 1.58 10.97
N PHE A 347 -27.77 2.54 10.95
CA PHE A 347 -28.63 2.83 9.81
C PHE A 347 -27.92 3.68 8.74
N SER A 348 -27.27 4.77 9.13
CA SER A 348 -26.34 5.53 8.28
C SER A 348 -25.37 6.37 9.12
N PRO A 349 -24.06 6.09 9.07
CA PRO A 349 -23.05 6.89 9.76
C PRO A 349 -23.09 8.38 9.35
N ALA A 350 -23.36 8.66 8.07
CA ALA A 350 -23.43 10.02 7.55
C ALA A 350 -24.56 10.86 8.17
N LEU A 351 -25.65 10.22 8.61
CA LEU A 351 -26.75 10.87 9.32
C LEU A 351 -26.45 11.10 10.80
N ALA A 352 -25.67 10.20 11.40
CA ALA A 352 -25.33 10.28 12.83
C ALA A 352 -24.37 11.43 13.16
N ASP A 353 -23.54 11.85 12.21
CA ASP A 353 -22.58 12.95 12.38
C ASP A 353 -23.20 14.33 12.18
N LYS A 354 -24.50 14.42 11.86
CA LYS A 354 -25.22 15.68 11.66
C LYS A 354 -25.91 16.16 12.94
N VAL A 355 -25.92 17.48 13.12
CA VAL A 355 -26.69 18.13 14.18
C VAL A 355 -28.17 17.96 13.85
N ALA A 356 -28.92 17.34 14.76
CA ALA A 356 -30.34 17.04 14.62
C ALA A 356 -31.07 17.39 15.92
N LEU A 357 -32.33 17.81 15.80
CA LEU A 357 -33.20 18.01 16.96
C LEU A 357 -33.58 16.65 17.54
N ASN A 358 -33.75 16.55 18.86
CA ASN A 358 -34.00 15.27 19.51
C ASN A 358 -35.19 15.34 20.45
N THR A 359 -36.25 14.57 20.14
CA THR A 359 -37.48 14.53 20.93
C THR A 359 -37.31 13.88 22.30
N SER A 360 -36.16 13.27 22.57
CA SER A 360 -35.81 12.72 23.89
C SER A 360 -35.23 13.78 24.83
N LEU A 361 -34.77 14.91 24.27
CA LEU A 361 -34.11 15.99 25.00
C LEU A 361 -34.96 17.27 25.03
N GLN A 362 -35.78 17.48 24.00
CA GLN A 362 -36.59 18.68 23.79
C GLN A 362 -38.07 18.32 23.68
N SER A 363 -38.92 19.20 24.19
CA SER A 363 -40.38 19.15 24.01
C SER A 363 -40.79 19.52 22.58
N ILE A 364 -42.04 19.22 22.21
CA ILE A 364 -42.56 19.55 20.87
C ILE A 364 -42.57 21.06 20.65
N GLU A 365 -42.87 21.82 21.70
CA GLU A 365 -42.91 23.28 21.69
C GLU A 365 -41.51 23.88 21.48
N GLU A 366 -40.48 23.34 22.14
CA GLU A 366 -39.08 23.76 21.94
C GLU A 366 -38.60 23.44 20.53
N ILE A 367 -38.87 22.23 20.03
CA ILE A 367 -38.54 21.81 18.66
C ILE A 367 -39.24 22.71 17.64
N ALA A 368 -40.52 23.01 17.84
CA ALA A 368 -41.29 23.90 16.97
C ALA A 368 -40.73 25.33 16.99
N GLY A 369 -40.30 25.83 18.16
CA GLY A 369 -39.66 27.13 18.31
C GLY A 369 -38.34 27.24 17.53
N GLU A 370 -37.45 26.25 17.67
CA GLU A 370 -36.16 26.22 16.96
C GLU A 370 -36.35 26.10 15.44
N LEU A 371 -37.31 25.29 14.99
CA LEU A 371 -37.67 25.20 13.56
C LEU A 371 -38.23 26.53 13.05
N ALA A 372 -39.14 27.16 13.79
CA ALA A 372 -39.75 28.42 13.41
C ALA A 372 -38.73 29.55 13.32
N GLU A 373 -37.74 29.60 14.23
CA GLU A 373 -36.65 30.56 14.19
C GLU A 373 -35.86 30.47 12.88
N VAL A 374 -35.50 29.26 12.44
CA VAL A 374 -34.78 29.05 11.17
C VAL A 374 -35.65 29.43 9.97
N ILE A 375 -36.92 29.01 9.97
CA ILE A 375 -37.83 29.16 8.82
C ILE A 375 -38.30 30.61 8.62
N LEU A 376 -38.67 31.28 9.73
CA LEU A 376 -39.16 32.66 9.74
C LEU A 376 -38.01 33.66 9.81
N GLY A 377 -36.90 33.35 10.48
CA GLY A 377 -35.70 34.19 10.48
C GLY A 377 -35.08 34.32 9.09
N ALA A 378 -35.14 33.28 8.26
CA ALA A 378 -34.75 33.34 6.85
C ALA A 378 -35.77 34.05 5.94
N LYS A 379 -36.89 34.54 6.48
CA LYS A 379 -37.92 35.31 5.75
C LYS A 379 -37.70 36.83 5.86
N ALA A 380 -36.82 37.26 6.77
CA ALA A 380 -36.50 38.66 7.07
C ALA A 380 -35.51 39.29 6.08
#